data_AF-A0A529FR91-F1
#
_entry.id   AF-A0A529FR91-F1
#
_cell.length_a   1.000
_cell.length_b   1.000
_cell.length_c   1.000
_cell.angle_alpha   90.00
_cell.angle_beta   90.00
_cell.angle_gamma   90.00
#
_symmetry.space_group_name_H-M   'P 1'
#
loop_
_entity.id
_entity.type
_entity.pdbx_description
1 polymer ?
#
loop_
_entity_poly.entity_id
_entity_poly.type
_entity_poly.pdbx_seq_one_letter_code
_entity_poly.pdbx_strand_id
1 'polypeptide(L)' 'MQETSLYVPVKRFLESLDFTVKGEVGGCDVVGLRDGEPPVVVICELKLQFNLELVLQAVDRAAACDEVWLAALMS' A
#
# COMPACT_ATOMS: atom_id res chain seq x y z
N MET A 1 -2.25 -5.21 18.93
CA MET A 1 -1.71 -5.46 17.57
C MET A 1 -1.08 -4.16 17.09
N GLN A 2 0.05 -4.20 16.39
CA GLN A 2 0.71 -2.98 15.88
C GLN A 2 0.37 -2.81 14.40
N GLU A 3 0.31 -1.58 13.91
CA GLU A 3 0.06 -1.28 12.49
C GLU A 3 1.05 -1.99 11.55
N THR A 4 2.32 -2.03 11.96
CA THR A 4 3.39 -2.78 11.28
C THR A 4 3.11 -4.27 11.10
N SER A 5 2.19 -4.85 11.87
CA SER A 5 1.77 -6.24 11.66
C SER A 5 0.94 -6.45 10.39
N LEU A 6 0.35 -5.39 9.83
CA LEU A 6 -0.34 -5.41 8.54
C LEU A 6 0.64 -5.48 7.35
N TYR A 7 1.89 -5.05 7.55
CA TYR A 7 2.88 -5.03 6.47
C TYR A 7 3.11 -6.41 5.85
N VAL A 8 3.36 -7.43 6.68
CA VAL A 8 3.68 -8.78 6.21
C VAL A 8 2.56 -9.40 5.36
N PRO A 9 1.28 -9.42 5.78
CA PRO A 9 0.21 -9.97 4.95
C PRO A 9 -0.03 -9.16 3.67
N VAL A 10 0.03 -7.82 3.73
CA VAL A 10 -0.15 -6.96 2.54
C VAL A 10 0.99 -7.15 1.55
N LYS A 11 2.24 -7.21 2.02
CA LYS A 11 3.42 -7.50 1.21
C LYS A 11 3.27 -8.82 0.47
N ARG A 12 2.92 -9.90 1.19
CA ARG A 12 2.72 -11.22 0.58
C ARG A 12 1.61 -11.23 -0.46
N PHE A 13 0.51 -10.51 -0.21
CA PHE A 13 -0.58 -10.39 -1.16
C PHE A 13 -0.12 -9.69 -2.45
N LEU A 14 0.54 -8.53 -2.34
CA LEU A 14 1.07 -7.82 -3.51
C LEU A 14 2.14 -8.64 -4.25
N GLU A 15 3.05 -9.30 -3.53
CA GLU A 15 4.05 -10.20 -4.14
C GLU A 15 3.38 -11.38 -4.89
N SER A 16 2.23 -11.86 -4.43
CA SER A 16 1.45 -12.90 -5.14
C SER A 16 0.79 -12.40 -6.43
N LEU A 17 0.75 -11.09 -6.65
CA LEU A 17 0.26 -10.43 -7.86
C LEU A 17 1.42 -9.94 -8.76
N ASP A 18 2.61 -10.52 -8.57
CA ASP A 18 3.85 -10.24 -9.30
C ASP A 18 4.42 -8.82 -9.10
N PHE A 19 4.10 -8.16 -7.98
CA PHE A 19 4.74 -6.91 -7.60
C PHE A 19 6.05 -7.16 -6.84
N THR A 20 7.09 -6.40 -7.14
CA THR A 20 8.22 -6.17 -6.24
C THR A 20 7.79 -5.17 -5.17
N VAL A 21 7.84 -5.56 -3.90
CA VAL A 21 7.28 -4.77 -2.80
C VAL A 21 8.35 -4.25 -1.86
N LYS A 22 8.29 -2.97 -1.52
CA LYS A 22 9.10 -2.32 -0.48
C LYS A 22 8.21 -1.59 0.52
N GLY A 23 8.68 -1.43 1.75
CA GLY A 23 8.00 -0.63 2.77
C GLY A 23 8.75 0.67 3.06
N GLU A 24 8.07 1.63 3.68
CA GLU A 24 8.64 2.89 4.18
C GLU A 24 9.35 3.71 3.08
N VAL A 25 8.73 3.78 1.90
CA VAL A 25 9.30 4.49 0.74
C VAL A 25 8.72 5.89 0.68
N GLY A 26 9.54 6.90 0.97
CA GLY A 26 9.12 8.30 0.87
C GLY A 26 7.93 8.66 1.76
N GLY A 27 7.75 7.96 2.88
CA GLY A 27 6.61 8.14 3.79
C GLY A 27 5.34 7.38 3.39
N CYS A 28 5.42 6.48 2.40
CA CYS A 28 4.36 5.50 2.11
C CYS A 28 4.66 4.19 2.85
N ASP A 29 3.64 3.57 3.42
CA ASP A 29 3.81 2.32 4.17
C ASP A 29 4.27 1.16 3.28
N VAL A 30 3.65 1.02 2.09
CA VAL A 30 3.96 -0.03 1.11
C VAL A 30 3.95 0.53 -0.31
N VAL A 31 4.96 0.17 -1.09
CA VAL A 31 5.03 0.47 -2.53
C VAL A 31 5.28 -0.83 -3.29
N GLY A 32 4.40 -1.15 -4.22
CA GLY A 32 4.52 -2.25 -5.17
C GLY A 32 4.86 -1.73 -6.56
N LEU A 33 5.87 -2.33 -7.20
CA LEU A 33 6.20 -2.11 -8.61
C LEU A 33 6.03 -3.41 -9.38
N ARG A 34 5.20 -3.40 -10.42
CA ARG A 34 5.12 -4.52 -11.38
C ARG A 34 5.74 -4.07 -12.69
N ASP A 35 6.76 -4.81 -13.12
CA ASP A 35 7.47 -4.54 -14.36
C ASP A 35 6.57 -4.70 -15.59
N GLY A 36 6.86 -3.94 -16.64
CA GLY A 36 6.06 -3.88 -17.88
C GLY A 36 6.37 -2.62 -18.68
N GLU A 37 5.66 -2.42 -19.80
CA GLU A 37 5.75 -1.20 -20.61
C GLU A 37 4.33 -0.65 -20.88
N PRO A 38 3.85 0.37 -20.13
CA PRO A 38 4.50 1.01 -18.98
C PRO A 38 4.50 0.12 -17.71
N PRO A 39 5.41 0.36 -16.74
CA PRO A 39 5.35 -0.29 -15.44
C PRO A 39 4.14 0.19 -14.66
N VAL A 40 3.67 -0.63 -13.71
CA VAL A 40 2.55 -0.29 -12.81
C VAL A 40 3.07 -0.08 -11.39
N VAL A 41 2.73 1.06 -10.80
CA VAL A 41 3.05 1.43 -9.42
C VAL A 41 1.77 1.43 -8.59
N VAL A 42 1.79 0.68 -7.48
CA VAL A 42 0.75 0.69 -6.46
C VAL A 42 1.34 1.23 -5.16
N ILE A 43 0.65 2.18 -4.54
CA ILE A 43 0.94 2.61 -3.17
C ILE A 43 -0.15 2.06 -2.25
N CYS A 44 0.23 1.45 -1.13
CA CYS A 44 -0.72 0.98 -0.13
C CYS A 44 -0.42 1.57 1.24
N GLU A 45 -1.42 2.22 1.82
CA GLU A 45 -1.40 2.80 3.17
C GLU A 45 -2.09 1.84 4.15
N LEU A 46 -1.57 1.75 5.38
CA LEU A 46 -1.96 0.79 6.40
C LEU A 46 -2.55 1.53 7.60
N LYS A 47 -3.75 1.14 8.06
CA LYS A 47 -4.23 1.48 9.40
C LYS A 47 -4.92 0.29 10.03
N LEU A 48 -4.78 0.09 11.35
CA LEU A 48 -5.51 -0.98 12.03
C LEU A 48 -7.04 -0.82 11.90
N GLN A 49 -7.53 0.41 11.81
CA GLN A 49 -8.95 0.72 11.62
C GLN A 49 -9.13 1.60 10.38
N PHE A 50 -10.17 1.31 9.61
CA PHE A 50 -10.56 2.19 8.52
C PHE A 50 -11.10 3.51 9.09
N ASN A 51 -10.43 4.62 8.79
CA ASN A 51 -10.75 5.95 9.31
C ASN A 51 -10.47 7.04 8.27
N LEU A 52 -10.80 8.30 8.60
CA LEU A 52 -10.60 9.43 7.68
C LEU A 52 -9.11 9.72 7.40
N GLU A 53 -8.22 9.47 8.37
CA GLU A 53 -6.78 9.66 8.19
C GLU A 53 -6.24 8.76 7.07
N LEU A 54 -6.60 7.48 7.08
CA LEU A 54 -6.23 6.52 6.03
C LEU A 54 -6.68 7.00 4.64
N VAL A 55 -7.90 7.53 4.55
CA VAL A 55 -8.46 8.04 3.29
C VAL A 55 -7.69 9.29 2.83
N LEU A 56 -7.38 10.21 3.72
CA LEU A 56 -6.63 11.42 3.39
C LEU A 56 -5.20 11.09 2.95
N GLN A 57 -4.53 10.16 3.63
CA GLN A 57 -3.23 9.65 3.19
C GLN A 57 -3.32 9.11 1.76
N ALA A 58 -4.34 8.31 1.44
CA ALA A 58 -4.52 7.81 0.08
C ALA A 58 -4.74 8.89 -0.97
N VAL A 59 -5.52 9.93 -0.66
CA VAL A 59 -5.70 11.08 -1.56
C VAL A 59 -4.35 11.75 -1.85
N ASP A 60 -3.50 11.91 -0.83
CA ASP A 60 -2.16 12.48 -1.00
C ASP A 60 -1.23 11.61 -1.85
N ARG A 61 -1.47 10.29 -1.93
CA ARG A 61 -0.69 9.34 -2.76
C ARG A 61 -1.15 9.26 -4.20
N ALA A 62 -2.42 9.59 -4.48
CA ALA A 62 -3.05 9.35 -5.79
C ALA A 62 -2.33 10.01 -6.98
N ALA A 63 -1.58 11.09 -6.77
CA ALA A 63 -0.82 11.75 -7.83
C ALA A 63 0.50 11.05 -8.19
N ALA A 64 0.96 10.09 -7.39
CA ALA A 64 2.29 9.49 -7.48
C ALA A 64 2.31 8.03 -7.97
N CYS A 65 1.15 7.42 -8.22
CA CYS A 65 1.03 6.01 -8.60
C CYS A 65 -0.21 5.76 -9.47
N ASP A 66 -0.31 4.55 -10.05
CA ASP A 66 -1.44 4.17 -10.90
C ASP A 66 -2.68 3.79 -10.05
N GLU A 67 -2.45 3.15 -8.90
CA GLU A 67 -3.50 2.80 -7.96
C GLU A 67 -3.06 3.05 -6.52
N VAL A 68 -3.99 3.51 -5.69
CA VAL A 68 -3.82 3.62 -4.24
C VAL A 68 -4.71 2.60 -3.55
N TRP A 69 -4.11 1.75 -2.73
CA TRP A 69 -4.80 0.68 -2.01
C TRP A 69 -4.84 1.00 -0.51
N LEU A 70 -5.94 0.64 0.13
CA LEU A 70 -6.14 0.85 1.56
C LEU A 70 -6.22 -0.51 2.25
N ALA A 71 -5.36 -0.73 3.24
CA ALA A 71 -5.42 -1.95 4.04
C ALA A 71 -5.77 -1.62 5.49
N ALA A 72 -6.87 -2.19 5.95
CA ALA A 72 -7.29 -2.14 7.35
C ALA A 72 -7.90 -3.46 7.80
N LEU A 73 -7.92 -3.69 9.12
CA LEU A 73 -8.66 -4.83 9.67
C LEU A 73 -10.15 -4.52 9.60
N MET A 74 -10.89 -5.42 8.96
CA MET A 74 -12.35 -5.38 8.99
C MET A 74 -12.81 -6.20 10.20
N SER A 75 -13.55 -5.54 11.09
CA SER A 75 -14.17 -6.13 12.28
C SER A 75 -15.55 -6.70 12.00
#